data_AF-A0A645ANT7-F1
#
_entry.id   AF-A0A645ANT7-F1
#
_cell.length_a   1.000
_cell.length_b   1.000
_cell.length_c   1.000
_cell.angle_alpha   90.00
_cell.angle_beta   90.00
_cell.angle_gamma   90.00
#
_symmetry.space_group_name_H-M   'P 1'
#
loop_
_entity.id
_entity.type
_entity.pdbx_description
1 polymer ?
#
loop_
_entity_poly.entity_id
_entity_poly.type
_entity_poly.pdbx_seq_one_letter_code
_entity_poly.pdbx_strand_id
1 'polypeptide(L)'
;MLVTFTASFAGILWARKHGFRPWYGTAAGLLLGLASIGRPTALLWVFAALAWSAFQLGRRRRLKRLLPLLGGLFAVWLAVSALNWHYARFPGPFYHVLSYSANVNLVAAEAEREAVAPIPDSPAVRLLRIGENAVQRMPKVFLANEIPDNVNYYFIREYWPGLKLLIGPGLLVPFALAGLVLVLVSRRFLRRGEMLILLAVVTLALPICANYPVGRYRLILLVPFALLAVEAVRIALSKPRRVWLPVSGAVLAGAFLVNPFSPGTLLRSSDFVSWALAQEQLSGPGNVDAIGTLAEGYRLGGGEAVTMNLLIRMISLREYDAAERLIGDALENGRANPSLLFYYGALLKLERGDVPAAGALLARIGSAKELGDLAIKYHFMRGEVARRSGDSATARRCYLEALAARDPYGFRPMIDAALRKLETPSLPAGQAAEK
;
A
#
# COMPACT_ATOMS: atom_id res chain seq x y z
N MET A 1 -11.47 -1.74 -12.38
CA MET A 1 -12.09 -2.53 -11.30
C MET A 1 -13.28 -1.82 -10.68
N LEU A 2 -13.15 -0.58 -10.20
CA LEU A 2 -14.31 0.20 -9.71
C LEU A 2 -15.43 0.24 -10.75
N VAL A 3 -15.13 0.69 -11.97
CA VAL A 3 -16.12 0.79 -13.07
C VAL A 3 -16.81 -0.54 -13.36
N THR A 4 -16.04 -1.62 -13.53
CA THR A 4 -16.60 -2.95 -13.86
C THR A 4 -17.40 -3.54 -12.70
N PHE A 5 -16.94 -3.40 -11.46
CA PHE A 5 -17.72 -3.78 -10.28
C PHE A 5 -19.02 -2.98 -10.18
N THR A 6 -18.96 -1.65 -10.25
CA THR A 6 -20.12 -0.77 -10.18
C THR A 6 -21.12 -1.09 -11.28
N ALA A 7 -20.65 -1.33 -12.51
CA ALA A 7 -21.50 -1.75 -13.61
C ALA A 7 -22.15 -3.10 -13.34
N SER A 8 -21.42 -4.09 -12.81
CA SER A 8 -21.99 -5.40 -12.45
C SER A 8 -23.03 -5.29 -11.33
N PHE A 9 -22.77 -4.46 -10.32
CA PHE A 9 -23.68 -4.19 -9.21
C PHE A 9 -24.97 -3.52 -9.71
N ALA A 10 -24.84 -2.48 -10.53
CA ALA A 10 -25.97 -1.81 -11.18
C ALA A 10 -26.73 -2.75 -12.12
N GLY A 11 -26.02 -3.58 -12.88
CA GLY A 11 -26.58 -4.58 -13.77
C GLY A 11 -27.48 -5.57 -13.04
N ILE A 12 -27.06 -6.07 -11.87
CA ILE A 12 -27.85 -6.99 -11.05
C ILE A 12 -29.11 -6.29 -10.49
N LEU A 13 -28.99 -5.05 -10.02
CA LEU A 13 -30.14 -4.26 -9.58
C LEU A 13 -31.13 -4.01 -10.74
N TRP A 14 -30.61 -3.72 -11.94
CA TRP A 14 -31.40 -3.48 -13.14
C TRP A 14 -32.12 -4.73 -13.64
N ALA A 15 -31.42 -5.87 -13.71
CA ALA A 15 -32.01 -7.16 -14.06
C ALA A 15 -33.11 -7.54 -13.07
N ARG A 16 -32.89 -7.30 -11.78
CA ARG A 16 -33.87 -7.55 -10.73
C ARG A 16 -35.12 -6.67 -10.88
N LYS A 17 -34.97 -5.38 -11.19
CA LYS A 17 -36.10 -4.47 -11.48
C LYS A 17 -36.98 -5.01 -12.61
N HIS A 18 -36.38 -5.60 -13.63
CA HIS A 18 -37.09 -6.19 -14.77
C HIS A 18 -37.40 -7.69 -14.62
N GLY A 19 -37.21 -8.25 -13.42
CA GLY A 19 -37.51 -9.64 -13.10
C GLY A 19 -36.70 -10.66 -13.90
N PHE A 20 -35.44 -10.33 -14.24
CA PHE A 20 -34.49 -11.14 -14.98
C PHE A 20 -35.05 -11.67 -16.30
N ARG A 21 -35.76 -10.83 -17.06
CA ARG A 21 -36.12 -11.14 -18.45
C ARG A 21 -34.86 -11.43 -19.27
N PRO A 22 -34.91 -12.26 -20.33
CA PRO A 22 -33.74 -12.78 -21.03
C PRO A 22 -32.66 -11.73 -21.33
N TRP A 23 -33.02 -10.65 -22.04
CA TRP A 23 -32.12 -9.55 -22.35
C TRP A 23 -31.42 -8.96 -21.11
N TYR A 24 -32.19 -8.64 -20.08
CA TYR A 24 -31.69 -8.02 -18.84
C TYR A 24 -30.84 -9.00 -18.02
N GLY A 25 -31.21 -10.27 -18.02
CA GLY A 25 -30.44 -11.34 -17.39
C GLY A 25 -29.08 -11.50 -18.07
N THR A 26 -29.06 -11.62 -19.40
CA THR A 26 -27.83 -11.73 -20.19
C THR A 26 -26.93 -10.52 -20.01
N ALA A 27 -27.47 -9.30 -20.09
CA ALA A 27 -26.69 -8.09 -19.86
C ALA A 27 -26.05 -8.05 -18.46
N ALA A 28 -26.80 -8.40 -17.41
CA ALA A 28 -26.24 -8.50 -16.06
C ALA A 28 -25.18 -9.61 -15.93
N GLY A 29 -25.38 -10.72 -16.64
CA GLY A 29 -24.40 -11.80 -16.76
C GLY A 29 -23.10 -11.35 -17.39
N LEU A 30 -23.16 -10.65 -18.52
CA LEU A 30 -22.00 -10.07 -19.20
C LEU A 30 -21.23 -9.12 -18.27
N LEU A 31 -21.94 -8.23 -17.56
CA LEU A 31 -21.32 -7.28 -16.62
C LEU A 31 -20.67 -7.99 -15.42
N LEU A 32 -21.28 -9.06 -14.89
CA LEU A 32 -20.66 -9.91 -13.86
C LEU A 32 -19.40 -10.60 -14.40
N GLY A 33 -19.44 -11.12 -15.62
CA GLY A 33 -18.29 -11.72 -16.29
C GLY A 33 -17.14 -10.73 -16.40
N LEU A 34 -17.40 -9.53 -16.93
CA LEU A 34 -16.42 -8.46 -17.06
C LEU A 34 -15.82 -8.04 -15.71
N ALA A 35 -16.61 -8.02 -14.63
CA ALA A 35 -16.11 -7.70 -13.30
C ALA A 35 -15.13 -8.75 -12.73
N SER A 36 -15.18 -9.99 -13.23
CA SER A 36 -14.36 -11.11 -12.75
C SER A 36 -13.12 -11.43 -13.57
N ILE A 37 -12.95 -10.79 -14.74
CA ILE A 37 -11.78 -11.02 -15.61
C ILE A 37 -10.49 -10.70 -14.86
N GLY A 38 -9.53 -11.62 -14.92
CA GLY A 38 -8.17 -11.41 -14.43
C GLY A 38 -7.99 -11.35 -12.91
N ARG A 39 -9.04 -11.36 -12.09
CA ARG A 39 -8.90 -11.35 -10.63
C ARG A 39 -9.84 -12.34 -9.94
N PRO A 40 -9.32 -13.49 -9.46
CA PRO A 40 -10.09 -14.46 -8.70
C PRO A 40 -10.81 -13.87 -7.48
N THR A 41 -10.31 -12.76 -6.92
CA THR A 41 -10.92 -12.06 -5.79
C THR A 41 -12.35 -11.56 -6.09
N ALA A 42 -12.65 -11.23 -7.34
CA ALA A 42 -13.99 -10.79 -7.75
C ALA A 42 -14.97 -11.97 -7.90
N LEU A 43 -14.50 -13.22 -7.87
CA LEU A 43 -15.38 -14.39 -7.91
C LEU A 43 -16.26 -14.50 -6.68
N LEU A 44 -15.79 -14.06 -5.51
CA LEU A 44 -16.61 -14.01 -4.31
C LEU A 44 -17.86 -13.13 -4.53
N TRP A 45 -17.70 -11.99 -5.20
CA TRP A 45 -18.82 -11.14 -5.59
C TRP A 45 -19.73 -11.84 -6.61
N VAL A 46 -19.16 -12.47 -7.65
CA VAL A 46 -19.95 -13.18 -8.68
C VAL A 46 -20.79 -14.29 -8.06
N PHE A 47 -20.20 -15.18 -7.26
CA PHE A 47 -20.92 -16.27 -6.60
C PHE A 47 -22.02 -15.75 -5.68
N ALA A 48 -21.74 -14.70 -4.93
CA ALA A 48 -22.70 -14.10 -4.04
C ALA A 48 -23.88 -13.45 -4.80
N ALA A 49 -23.60 -12.71 -5.87
CA ALA A 49 -24.62 -12.12 -6.74
C ALA A 49 -25.49 -13.20 -7.42
N LEU A 50 -24.88 -14.30 -7.85
CA LEU A 50 -25.58 -15.48 -8.39
C LEU A 50 -26.48 -16.14 -7.35
N ALA A 51 -25.95 -16.44 -6.17
CA ALA A 51 -26.70 -17.06 -5.07
C ALA A 51 -27.89 -16.18 -4.65
N TRP A 52 -27.68 -14.87 -4.54
CA TRP A 52 -28.75 -13.92 -4.25
C TRP A 52 -29.80 -13.87 -5.37
N SER A 53 -29.37 -13.86 -6.64
CA SER A 53 -30.28 -13.85 -7.78
C SER A 53 -31.12 -15.14 -7.85
N ALA A 54 -30.49 -16.29 -7.61
CA ALA A 54 -31.15 -17.59 -7.52
C ALA A 54 -32.18 -17.62 -6.38
N PHE A 55 -31.81 -17.14 -5.19
CA PHE A 55 -32.73 -17.03 -4.05
C PHE A 55 -33.95 -16.15 -4.36
N GLN A 56 -33.75 -14.99 -4.98
CA GLN A 56 -34.84 -14.07 -5.34
C GLN A 56 -35.78 -14.66 -6.40
N LEU A 57 -35.23 -15.38 -7.39
CA LEU A 57 -36.00 -16.05 -8.43
C LEU A 57 -36.72 -17.31 -7.90
N GLY A 58 -36.07 -18.06 -7.01
CA GLY A 58 -36.62 -19.25 -6.35
C GLY A 58 -37.87 -18.93 -5.54
N ARG A 59 -37.84 -17.84 -4.75
CA ARG A 59 -39.03 -17.31 -4.03
C ARG A 59 -40.23 -17.02 -4.94
N ARG A 60 -40.01 -16.80 -6.24
CA ARG A 60 -41.04 -16.53 -7.23
C ARG A 60 -41.30 -17.70 -8.19
N ARG A 61 -40.71 -18.88 -7.94
CA ARG A 61 -40.74 -20.06 -8.82
C ARG A 61 -40.30 -19.77 -10.25
N ARG A 62 -39.34 -18.84 -10.44
CA ARG A 62 -38.85 -18.39 -11.77
C ARG A 62 -37.37 -18.73 -12.00
N LEU A 63 -36.88 -19.83 -11.43
CA LEU A 63 -35.46 -20.19 -11.45
C LEU A 63 -34.88 -20.28 -12.88
N LYS A 64 -35.69 -20.68 -13.87
CA LYS A 64 -35.30 -20.71 -15.30
C LYS A 64 -34.77 -19.36 -15.82
N ARG A 65 -35.16 -18.24 -15.21
CA ARG A 65 -34.66 -16.90 -15.55
C ARG A 65 -33.23 -16.62 -15.08
N LEU A 66 -32.60 -17.56 -14.38
CA LEU A 66 -31.17 -17.51 -14.08
C LEU A 66 -30.32 -17.91 -15.29
N LEU A 67 -30.85 -18.72 -16.22
CA LEU A 67 -30.12 -19.21 -17.38
C LEU A 67 -29.55 -18.10 -18.28
N PRO A 68 -30.30 -17.04 -18.63
CA PRO A 68 -29.74 -15.94 -19.43
C PRO A 68 -28.57 -15.24 -18.73
N LEU A 69 -28.65 -15.12 -17.40
CA LEU A 69 -27.60 -14.50 -16.59
C LEU A 69 -26.34 -15.35 -16.50
N LEU A 70 -26.48 -16.67 -16.30
CA LEU A 70 -25.36 -17.60 -16.40
C LEU A 70 -24.77 -17.61 -17.82
N GLY A 71 -25.63 -17.61 -18.85
CA GLY A 71 -25.20 -17.57 -20.25
C GLY A 71 -24.36 -16.35 -20.57
N GLY A 72 -24.76 -15.15 -20.12
CA GLY A 72 -23.96 -13.94 -20.28
C GLY A 72 -22.61 -14.02 -19.54
N LEU A 73 -22.60 -14.54 -18.31
CA LEU A 73 -21.37 -14.72 -17.54
C LEU A 73 -20.38 -15.66 -18.25
N PHE A 74 -20.85 -16.84 -18.65
CA PHE A 74 -20.01 -17.83 -19.32
C PHE A 74 -19.56 -17.38 -20.71
N ALA A 75 -20.38 -16.63 -21.45
CA ALA A 75 -19.98 -16.08 -22.75
C ALA A 75 -18.73 -15.19 -22.62
N VAL A 76 -18.65 -14.33 -21.60
CA VAL A 76 -17.46 -13.53 -21.33
C VAL A 76 -16.27 -14.40 -20.97
N TRP A 77 -16.46 -15.37 -20.07
CA TRP A 77 -15.37 -16.26 -19.65
C TRP A 77 -14.81 -17.07 -20.83
N LEU A 78 -15.67 -17.63 -21.68
CA LEU A 78 -15.26 -18.36 -22.88
C LEU A 78 -14.53 -17.46 -23.88
N ALA A 79 -15.04 -16.25 -24.13
CA ALA A 79 -14.40 -15.30 -25.03
C ALA A 79 -13.00 -14.90 -24.54
N VAL A 80 -12.86 -14.61 -23.25
CA VAL A 80 -11.56 -14.25 -22.64
C VAL A 80 -10.61 -15.44 -22.63
N SER A 81 -11.09 -16.63 -22.30
CA SER A 81 -10.30 -17.86 -22.39
C SER A 81 -9.77 -18.11 -23.80
N ALA A 82 -10.60 -17.91 -24.83
CA ALA A 82 -10.19 -18.05 -26.23
C ALA A 82 -9.12 -17.01 -26.61
N LEU A 83 -9.29 -15.76 -26.18
CA LEU A 83 -8.29 -14.71 -26.39
C LEU A 83 -6.98 -15.02 -25.67
N ASN A 84 -7.03 -15.43 -24.40
CA ASN A 84 -5.84 -15.78 -23.61
C ASN A 84 -5.12 -17.00 -24.19
N TRP A 85 -5.87 -17.97 -24.72
CA TRP A 85 -5.28 -19.11 -25.42
C TRP A 85 -4.55 -18.67 -26.69
N HIS A 86 -5.16 -17.77 -27.48
CA HIS A 86 -4.57 -17.26 -28.70
C HIS A 86 -3.27 -16.47 -28.46
N TYR A 87 -3.25 -15.58 -27.47
CA TYR A 87 -2.12 -14.68 -27.23
C TYR A 87 -1.06 -15.22 -26.27
N ALA A 88 -1.45 -16.03 -25.28
CA ALA A 88 -0.58 -16.42 -24.17
C ALA A 88 -0.56 -17.93 -23.90
N ARG A 89 -1.22 -18.75 -24.74
CA ARG A 89 -1.37 -20.21 -24.54
C ARG A 89 -1.91 -20.59 -23.16
N PHE A 90 -2.70 -19.70 -22.56
CA PHE A 90 -3.29 -19.88 -21.25
C PHE A 90 -4.82 -20.05 -21.39
N PRO A 91 -5.41 -21.19 -20.99
CA PRO A 91 -6.83 -21.49 -21.26
C PRO A 91 -7.81 -20.83 -20.28
N GLY A 92 -7.33 -20.20 -19.20
CA GLY A 92 -8.18 -19.63 -18.15
C GLY A 92 -8.57 -18.17 -18.41
N PRO A 93 -9.75 -17.72 -17.94
CA PRO A 93 -10.12 -16.30 -17.98
C PRO A 93 -9.57 -15.52 -16.76
N PHE A 94 -8.87 -16.20 -15.85
CA PHE A 94 -8.34 -15.67 -14.60
C PHE A 94 -6.82 -15.82 -14.54
N TYR A 95 -6.11 -14.80 -14.10
CA TYR A 95 -4.67 -14.90 -13.84
C TYR A 95 -4.41 -15.75 -12.57
N HIS A 96 -3.22 -16.38 -12.51
CA HIS A 96 -2.75 -17.08 -11.31
C HIS A 96 -2.43 -16.06 -10.19
N VAL A 97 -3.43 -15.72 -9.38
CA VAL A 97 -3.28 -14.75 -8.26
C VAL A 97 -2.94 -15.43 -6.92
N LEU A 98 -3.15 -16.74 -6.79
CA LEU A 98 -2.96 -17.45 -5.51
C LEU A 98 -1.51 -17.44 -5.01
N SER A 99 -0.52 -17.63 -5.89
CA SER A 99 0.90 -17.53 -5.54
C SER A 99 1.28 -16.12 -5.10
N TYR A 100 0.73 -15.11 -5.78
CA TYR A 100 0.92 -13.70 -5.41
C TYR A 100 0.31 -13.37 -4.04
N SER A 101 -0.94 -13.76 -3.79
CA SER A 101 -1.61 -13.55 -2.50
C SER A 101 -0.90 -14.24 -1.33
N ALA A 102 -0.32 -15.42 -1.56
CA ALA A 102 0.48 -16.13 -0.56
C ALA A 102 1.76 -15.35 -0.21
N ASN A 103 2.51 -14.87 -1.22
CA ASN A 103 3.73 -14.10 -1.00
C ASN A 103 3.47 -12.77 -0.28
N VAL A 104 2.40 -12.06 -0.64
CA VAL A 104 2.03 -10.78 0.00
C VAL A 104 1.69 -10.96 1.49
N ASN A 105 0.99 -12.04 1.85
CA ASN A 105 0.69 -12.32 3.26
C ASN A 105 1.92 -12.73 4.06
N LEU A 106 2.90 -13.39 3.44
CA LEU A 106 4.18 -13.69 4.08
C LEU A 106 4.93 -12.40 4.40
N VAL A 107 5.11 -11.50 3.43
CA VAL A 107 5.79 -10.21 3.62
C VAL A 107 5.07 -9.32 4.63
N ALA A 108 3.74 -9.30 4.63
CA ALA A 108 2.96 -8.53 5.62
C ALA A 108 3.13 -9.09 7.05
N ALA A 109 3.15 -10.42 7.22
CA ALA A 109 3.43 -11.05 8.51
C ALA A 109 4.88 -10.83 8.98
N GLU A 110 5.82 -10.66 8.05
CA GLU A 110 7.21 -10.30 8.36
C GLU A 110 7.38 -8.84 8.79
N ALA A 111 6.57 -7.92 8.24
CA ALA A 111 6.56 -6.51 8.64
C ALA A 111 5.82 -6.27 9.97
N GLU A 112 4.85 -7.11 10.34
CA GLU A 112 4.09 -7.05 11.59
C GLU A 112 4.75 -7.86 12.75
N ARG A 113 6.02 -8.28 12.64
CA ARG A 113 6.70 -9.22 13.57
C ARG A 113 6.69 -8.79 15.04
N GLU A 114 5.72 -9.31 15.79
CA GLU A 114 5.98 -10.13 16.99
C GLU A 114 5.60 -11.59 16.64
N ALA A 115 6.61 -12.48 16.67
CA ALA A 115 6.57 -13.95 16.65
C ALA A 115 5.38 -14.66 15.93
N VAL A 116 5.56 -15.08 14.67
CA VAL A 116 4.70 -16.09 14.03
C VAL A 116 5.50 -17.38 13.82
N ALA A 117 5.00 -18.48 14.40
CA ALA A 117 5.56 -19.83 14.32
C ALA A 117 5.70 -20.34 12.85
N PRO A 118 6.67 -21.24 12.59
CA PRO A 118 6.91 -21.79 11.25
C PRO A 118 5.65 -22.45 10.67
N ILE A 119 5.46 -22.27 9.36
CA ILE A 119 4.23 -22.61 8.65
C ILE A 119 4.25 -24.08 8.19
N PRO A 120 3.21 -24.89 8.48
CA PRO A 120 3.04 -26.20 7.86
C PRO A 120 2.65 -26.09 6.38
N ASP A 121 3.20 -26.96 5.53
CA ASP A 121 3.16 -26.84 4.06
C ASP A 121 1.84 -27.19 3.35
N SER A 122 0.72 -27.39 4.07
CA SER A 122 -0.52 -27.80 3.39
C SER A 122 -1.28 -26.61 2.75
N PRO A 123 -1.77 -26.74 1.50
CA PRO A 123 -2.54 -25.69 0.82
C PRO A 123 -3.81 -25.27 1.57
N ALA A 124 -4.46 -26.22 2.25
CA ALA A 124 -5.68 -25.97 3.01
C ALA A 124 -5.43 -25.09 4.24
N VAL A 125 -4.35 -25.36 5.00
CA VAL A 125 -3.98 -24.56 6.18
C VAL A 125 -3.58 -23.15 5.77
N ARG A 126 -2.88 -22.99 4.63
CA ARG A 126 -2.54 -21.66 4.09
C ARG A 126 -3.81 -20.85 3.74
N LEU A 127 -4.79 -21.46 3.07
CA LEU A 127 -6.06 -20.78 2.75
C LEU A 127 -6.86 -20.40 4.00
N LEU A 128 -6.90 -21.27 5.00
CA LEU A 128 -7.61 -21.02 6.26
C LEU A 128 -7.00 -19.84 7.02
N ARG A 129 -5.67 -19.77 7.10
CA ARG A 129 -4.94 -18.65 7.72
C ARG A 129 -5.12 -17.34 6.95
N ILE A 130 -5.13 -17.37 5.61
CA ILE A 130 -5.45 -16.18 4.80
C ILE A 130 -6.86 -15.66 5.14
N GLY A 131 -7.82 -16.58 5.28
CA GLY A 131 -9.19 -16.24 5.70
C GLY A 131 -9.24 -15.63 7.09
N GLU A 132 -8.55 -16.22 8.06
CA GLU A 132 -8.47 -15.74 9.45
C GLU A 132 -7.87 -14.33 9.52
N ASN A 133 -6.70 -14.11 8.89
CA ASN A 133 -6.05 -12.81 8.79
C ASN A 133 -6.98 -11.77 8.13
N ALA A 134 -7.72 -12.17 7.10
CA ALA A 134 -8.66 -11.28 6.42
C ALA A 134 -9.81 -10.84 7.34
N VAL A 135 -10.34 -11.75 8.16
CA VAL A 135 -11.39 -11.45 9.15
C VAL A 135 -10.85 -10.51 10.24
N GLN A 136 -9.66 -10.80 10.78
CA GLN A 136 -9.01 -9.94 11.79
C GLN A 136 -8.75 -8.52 11.27
N ARG A 137 -8.47 -8.38 9.97
CA ARG A 137 -8.24 -7.08 9.31
C ARG A 137 -9.55 -6.38 8.88
N MET A 138 -10.71 -7.04 8.91
CA MET A 138 -11.98 -6.48 8.46
C MET A 138 -12.36 -5.14 9.17
N PRO A 139 -12.15 -4.95 10.48
CA PRO A 139 -12.41 -3.66 11.13
C PRO A 139 -11.63 -2.51 10.49
N LYS A 140 -10.40 -2.79 10.01
CA LYS A 140 -9.56 -1.80 9.33
C LYS A 140 -10.21 -1.26 8.05
N VAL A 141 -11.21 -1.92 7.47
CA VAL A 141 -11.95 -1.43 6.29
C VAL A 141 -12.85 -0.23 6.61
N PHE A 142 -13.29 -0.11 7.86
CA PHE A 142 -14.22 0.94 8.33
C PHE A 142 -13.51 2.07 9.09
N LEU A 143 -12.18 2.19 8.94
CA LEU A 143 -11.39 3.29 9.50
C LEU A 143 -11.18 4.39 8.45
N ALA A 144 -11.57 5.64 8.72
CA ALA A 144 -11.48 6.74 7.76
C ALA A 144 -10.03 7.13 7.42
N ASN A 145 -9.09 6.83 8.31
CA ASN A 145 -7.67 7.02 8.07
C ASN A 145 -7.16 5.88 7.17
N GLU A 146 -6.53 6.24 6.05
CA GLU A 146 -5.91 5.27 5.15
C GLU A 146 -4.63 4.71 5.77
N ILE A 147 -4.42 3.41 5.55
CA ILE A 147 -3.21 2.71 5.96
C ILE A 147 -2.06 3.10 5.00
N PRO A 148 -0.85 3.36 5.52
CA PRO A 148 0.29 3.83 4.72
C PRO A 148 0.78 2.74 3.79
N ASP A 149 0.89 3.07 2.50
CA ASP A 149 1.54 2.24 1.46
C ASP A 149 1.58 2.90 0.06
N ASN A 150 0.88 4.03 -0.14
CA ASN A 150 0.87 4.91 -1.32
C ASN A 150 0.40 6.33 -0.89
N VAL A 151 0.44 7.30 -1.82
CA VAL A 151 -0.08 8.67 -1.63
C VAL A 151 -1.54 8.64 -1.14
N ASN A 152 -1.78 9.22 0.02
CA ASN A 152 -3.09 9.33 0.68
C ASN A 152 -4.10 10.13 -0.17
N TYR A 153 -5.38 9.74 -0.15
CA TYR A 153 -6.46 10.59 -0.68
C TYR A 153 -6.41 12.03 -0.14
N TYR A 154 -6.12 12.21 1.16
CA TYR A 154 -6.05 13.53 1.76
C TYR A 154 -4.88 14.37 1.24
N PHE A 155 -3.78 13.72 0.85
CA PHE A 155 -2.67 14.39 0.18
C PHE A 155 -3.12 14.88 -1.19
N ILE A 156 -3.69 14.02 -2.02
CA ILE A 156 -4.18 14.37 -3.37
C ILE A 156 -5.25 15.48 -3.29
N ARG A 157 -6.16 15.40 -2.31
CA ARG A 157 -7.20 16.41 -2.07
C ARG A 157 -6.62 17.79 -1.79
N GLU A 158 -5.44 17.88 -1.17
CA GLU A 158 -4.82 19.16 -0.87
C GLU A 158 -4.34 19.88 -2.14
N TYR A 159 -3.76 19.13 -3.08
CA TYR A 159 -3.23 19.67 -4.35
C TYR A 159 -4.28 19.76 -5.48
N TRP A 160 -5.47 19.18 -5.32
CA TRP A 160 -6.58 19.32 -6.27
C TRP A 160 -7.83 19.95 -5.66
N PRO A 161 -8.06 21.27 -5.91
CA PRO A 161 -9.18 22.02 -5.34
C PRO A 161 -10.56 21.40 -5.62
N GLY A 162 -10.75 20.79 -6.79
CA GLY A 162 -12.02 20.13 -7.15
C GLY A 162 -12.40 18.98 -6.20
N LEU A 163 -11.41 18.29 -5.63
CA LEU A 163 -11.65 17.24 -4.64
C LEU A 163 -12.01 17.79 -3.26
N LYS A 164 -11.69 19.06 -2.97
CA LYS A 164 -12.06 19.71 -1.70
C LYS A 164 -13.57 19.82 -1.52
N LEU A 165 -14.31 19.94 -2.63
CA LEU A 165 -15.78 19.99 -2.68
C LEU A 165 -16.47 18.63 -2.50
N LEU A 166 -15.75 17.52 -2.64
CA LEU A 166 -16.32 16.18 -2.56
C LEU A 166 -16.34 15.66 -1.11
N ILE A 167 -17.32 14.81 -0.81
CA ILE A 167 -17.40 14.10 0.49
C ILE A 167 -16.24 13.11 0.57
N GLY A 168 -15.25 13.43 1.40
CA GLY A 168 -14.09 12.57 1.63
C GLY A 168 -14.39 11.36 2.53
N PRO A 169 -13.44 10.41 2.65
CA PRO A 169 -13.56 9.22 3.49
C PRO A 169 -13.89 9.52 4.96
N GLY A 170 -13.39 10.64 5.49
CA GLY A 170 -13.65 11.14 6.85
C GLY A 170 -15.13 11.34 7.18
N LEU A 171 -15.97 11.60 6.18
CA LEU A 171 -17.43 11.68 6.35
C LEU A 171 -18.11 10.44 5.80
N LEU A 172 -17.68 9.95 4.64
CA LEU A 172 -18.32 8.82 3.97
C LEU A 172 -18.27 7.53 4.81
N VAL A 173 -17.11 7.21 5.40
CA VAL A 173 -16.91 5.96 6.13
C VAL A 173 -17.73 5.90 7.42
N PRO A 174 -17.76 6.94 8.29
CA PRO A 174 -18.64 6.95 9.45
C PRO A 174 -20.12 6.82 9.09
N PHE A 175 -20.59 7.51 8.05
CA PHE A 175 -21.97 7.38 7.59
C PHE A 175 -22.27 5.99 7.01
N ALA A 176 -21.33 5.39 6.28
CA ALA A 176 -21.47 4.03 5.77
C ALA A 176 -21.51 3.00 6.89
N LEU A 177 -20.66 3.15 7.92
CA LEU A 177 -20.66 2.29 9.11
C LEU A 177 -21.98 2.43 9.89
N ALA A 178 -22.46 3.66 10.08
CA ALA A 178 -23.75 3.91 10.71
C ALA A 178 -24.90 3.28 9.89
N GLY A 179 -24.87 3.42 8.57
CA GLY A 179 -25.83 2.81 7.66
C GLY A 179 -25.84 1.28 7.75
N LEU A 180 -24.65 0.66 7.79
CA LEU A 180 -24.50 -0.78 7.98
C LEU A 180 -25.18 -1.26 9.27
N VAL A 181 -24.85 -0.62 10.39
CA VAL A 181 -25.43 -0.96 11.70
C VAL A 181 -26.94 -0.75 11.70
N LEU A 182 -27.42 0.39 11.18
CA LEU A 182 -28.85 0.70 11.14
C LEU A 182 -29.64 -0.27 10.23
N VAL A 183 -29.09 -0.68 9.09
CA VAL A 183 -29.71 -1.67 8.20
C VAL A 183 -29.84 -3.04 8.89
N LEU A 184 -28.84 -3.43 9.68
CA LEU A 184 -28.86 -4.66 10.48
C LEU A 184 -29.89 -4.58 11.63
N VAL A 185 -29.83 -3.52 12.44
CA VAL A 185 -30.72 -3.31 13.60
C VAL A 185 -32.18 -3.18 13.18
N SER A 186 -32.45 -2.41 12.11
CA SER A 186 -33.80 -2.24 11.57
C SER A 186 -34.33 -3.48 10.84
N ARG A 187 -33.50 -4.54 10.72
CA ARG A 187 -33.74 -5.76 9.94
C ARG A 187 -34.15 -5.47 8.50
N ARG A 188 -33.88 -4.26 7.99
CA ARG A 188 -34.25 -3.86 6.63
C ARG A 188 -33.40 -4.53 5.57
N PHE A 189 -32.28 -5.14 5.95
CA PHE A 189 -31.58 -6.08 5.06
C PHE A 189 -32.48 -7.22 4.54
N LEU A 190 -33.53 -7.61 5.28
CA LEU A 190 -34.54 -8.58 4.81
C LEU A 190 -35.49 -7.99 3.76
N ARG A 191 -35.55 -6.66 3.65
CA ARG A 191 -36.31 -5.91 2.64
C ARG A 191 -35.54 -5.84 1.32
N ARG A 192 -36.30 -5.52 0.27
CA ARG A 192 -35.93 -5.80 -1.11
C ARG A 192 -34.80 -4.87 -1.61
N GLY A 193 -33.55 -5.28 -1.46
CA GLY A 193 -32.38 -4.74 -2.21
C GLY A 193 -31.15 -4.45 -1.35
N GLU A 194 -31.38 -4.16 -0.07
CA GLU A 194 -30.34 -3.80 0.89
C GLU A 194 -29.42 -4.98 1.24
N MET A 195 -29.95 -6.21 1.20
CA MET A 195 -29.13 -7.43 1.27
C MET A 195 -28.01 -7.46 0.23
N LEU A 196 -28.24 -6.94 -0.98
CA LEU A 196 -27.24 -6.93 -2.03
C LEU A 196 -26.10 -5.94 -1.71
N ILE A 197 -26.43 -4.82 -1.06
CA ILE A 197 -25.43 -3.84 -0.60
C ILE A 197 -24.55 -4.48 0.47
N LEU A 198 -25.14 -5.16 1.46
CA LEU A 198 -24.38 -5.88 2.49
C LEU A 198 -23.49 -6.96 1.89
N LEU A 199 -24.04 -7.72 0.95
CA LEU A 199 -23.32 -8.78 0.26
C LEU A 199 -22.13 -8.22 -0.52
N ALA A 200 -22.31 -7.09 -1.21
CA ALA A 200 -21.23 -6.39 -1.89
C ALA A 200 -20.13 -5.95 -0.92
N VAL A 201 -20.49 -5.37 0.23
CA VAL A 201 -19.50 -4.98 1.25
C VAL A 201 -18.70 -6.18 1.72
N VAL A 202 -19.36 -7.25 2.16
CA VAL A 202 -18.67 -8.42 2.74
C VAL A 202 -17.81 -9.15 1.70
N THR A 203 -18.34 -9.37 0.51
CA THR A 203 -17.65 -10.13 -0.56
C THR A 203 -16.50 -9.37 -1.20
N LEU A 204 -16.45 -8.04 -1.05
CA LEU A 204 -15.32 -7.23 -1.47
C LEU A 204 -14.33 -6.97 -0.32
N ALA A 205 -14.83 -6.72 0.89
CA ALA A 205 -13.99 -6.44 2.05
C ALA A 205 -13.08 -7.63 2.40
N LEU A 206 -13.61 -8.86 2.36
CA LEU A 206 -12.82 -10.07 2.63
C LEU A 206 -11.60 -10.21 1.70
N PRO A 207 -11.75 -10.22 0.36
CA PRO A 207 -10.60 -10.27 -0.53
C PRO A 207 -9.68 -9.04 -0.45
N ILE A 208 -10.21 -7.85 -0.12
CA ILE A 208 -9.39 -6.66 0.17
C ILE A 208 -8.48 -6.95 1.37
N CYS A 209 -9.03 -7.45 2.47
CA CYS A 209 -8.27 -7.79 3.67
C CYS A 209 -7.30 -8.97 3.46
N ALA A 210 -7.70 -9.96 2.66
CA ALA A 210 -6.89 -11.14 2.34
C ALA A 210 -5.65 -10.79 1.49
N ASN A 211 -5.71 -9.70 0.71
CA ASN A 211 -4.59 -9.24 -0.11
C ASN A 211 -3.88 -8.04 0.51
N TYR A 212 -4.10 -7.75 1.79
CA TYR A 212 -3.49 -6.63 2.48
C TYR A 212 -1.95 -6.80 2.56
N PRO A 213 -1.15 -5.76 2.25
CA PRO A 213 -1.60 -4.38 2.06
C PRO A 213 -2.00 -4.04 0.61
N VAL A 214 -1.74 -4.91 -0.38
CA VAL A 214 -2.03 -4.75 -1.82
C VAL A 214 -3.54 -4.64 -2.14
N GLY A 215 -4.44 -5.03 -1.23
CA GLY A 215 -5.89 -4.80 -1.28
C GLY A 215 -6.32 -3.32 -1.22
N ARG A 216 -5.39 -2.39 -1.51
CA ARG A 216 -5.34 -0.93 -1.35
C ARG A 216 -6.57 -0.11 -1.75
N TYR A 217 -7.55 -0.71 -2.43
CA TYR A 217 -8.63 0.02 -3.06
C TYR A 217 -9.95 -0.16 -2.31
N ARG A 218 -10.07 0.50 -1.14
CA ARG A 218 -11.42 0.88 -0.64
C ARG A 218 -12.20 1.70 -1.68
N LEU A 219 -11.54 2.25 -2.69
CA LEU A 219 -12.18 2.79 -3.89
C LEU A 219 -13.25 1.85 -4.46
N ILE A 220 -13.03 0.52 -4.45
CA ILE A 220 -14.03 -0.44 -4.94
C ILE A 220 -15.27 -0.48 -4.02
N LEU A 221 -15.07 -0.24 -2.72
CA LEU A 221 -16.13 -0.12 -1.72
C LEU A 221 -16.82 1.27 -1.72
N LEU A 222 -16.34 2.23 -2.52
CA LEU A 222 -16.90 3.59 -2.53
C LEU A 222 -18.40 3.59 -2.84
N VAL A 223 -18.83 2.81 -3.84
CA VAL A 223 -20.25 2.72 -4.22
C VAL A 223 -21.09 2.08 -3.12
N PRO A 224 -20.78 0.87 -2.60
CA PRO A 224 -21.58 0.31 -1.52
C PRO A 224 -21.54 1.16 -0.24
N PHE A 225 -20.43 1.87 0.04
CA PHE A 225 -20.36 2.82 1.16
C PHE A 225 -21.27 4.03 0.95
N ALA A 226 -21.30 4.61 -0.25
CA ALA A 226 -22.22 5.70 -0.57
C ALA A 226 -23.69 5.28 -0.41
N LEU A 227 -24.04 4.06 -0.85
CA LEU A 227 -25.39 3.53 -0.68
C LEU A 227 -25.75 3.31 0.80
N LEU A 228 -24.82 2.81 1.61
CA LEU A 228 -25.01 2.67 3.05
C LEU A 228 -25.15 4.03 3.75
N ALA A 229 -24.35 5.02 3.37
CA ALA A 229 -24.46 6.37 3.89
C ALA A 229 -25.86 6.98 3.63
N VAL A 230 -26.41 6.75 2.43
CA VAL A 230 -27.79 7.14 2.09
C VAL A 230 -28.81 6.37 2.95
N GLU A 231 -28.61 5.08 3.18
CA GLU A 231 -29.50 4.30 4.06
C GLU A 231 -29.48 4.79 5.51
N ALA A 232 -28.34 5.26 6.03
CA ALA A 232 -28.27 5.87 7.36
C ALA A 232 -29.25 7.05 7.49
N VAL A 233 -29.22 7.97 6.51
CA VAL A 233 -30.12 9.14 6.47
C VAL A 233 -31.56 8.70 6.25
N ARG A 234 -31.81 7.76 5.34
CA ARG A 234 -33.16 7.27 5.04
C ARG A 234 -33.81 6.58 6.25
N ILE A 235 -33.03 5.83 7.03
CA ILE A 235 -33.50 5.19 8.27
C ILE A 235 -33.79 6.26 9.32
N ALA A 236 -32.90 7.23 9.52
CA ALA A 236 -33.12 8.34 10.45
C ALA A 236 -34.44 9.09 10.20
N LEU A 237 -34.79 9.30 8.93
CA LEU A 237 -36.01 10.02 8.52
C LEU A 237 -37.28 9.14 8.49
N SER A 238 -37.15 7.84 8.74
CA SER A 238 -38.27 6.89 8.64
C SER A 238 -39.19 6.91 9.87
N LYS A 239 -40.46 6.53 9.67
CA LYS A 239 -41.44 6.46 10.76
C LYS A 239 -41.22 5.20 11.62
N PRO A 240 -41.41 5.27 12.96
CA PRO A 240 -41.68 6.47 13.74
C PRO A 240 -40.40 7.31 13.99
N ARG A 241 -40.42 8.58 13.58
CA ARG A 241 -39.24 9.47 13.63
C ARG A 241 -38.69 9.68 15.05
N ARG A 242 -39.58 9.71 16.04
CA ARG A 242 -39.23 9.82 17.47
C ARG A 242 -38.30 8.69 17.97
N VAL A 243 -38.26 7.55 17.29
CA VAL A 243 -37.38 6.43 17.61
C VAL A 243 -36.15 6.44 16.72
N TRP A 244 -36.36 6.51 15.40
CA TRP A 244 -35.25 6.34 14.46
C TRP A 244 -34.29 7.51 14.40
N LEU A 245 -34.75 8.74 14.66
CA LEU A 245 -33.88 9.92 14.70
C LEU A 245 -32.85 9.83 15.83
N PRO A 246 -33.22 9.63 17.13
CA PRO A 246 -32.24 9.52 18.19
C PRO A 246 -31.37 8.26 18.07
N VAL A 247 -31.92 7.12 17.64
CA VAL A 247 -31.13 5.89 17.40
C VAL A 247 -30.08 6.11 16.32
N SER A 248 -30.44 6.75 15.21
CA SER A 248 -29.49 7.04 14.14
C SER A 248 -28.43 8.05 14.57
N GLY A 249 -28.81 9.05 15.38
CA GLY A 249 -27.87 9.99 15.98
C GLY A 249 -26.84 9.29 16.89
N ALA A 250 -27.30 8.38 17.76
CA ALA A 250 -26.42 7.62 18.65
C ALA A 250 -25.48 6.68 17.88
N VAL A 251 -26.00 5.97 16.87
CA VAL A 251 -25.17 5.10 16.02
C VAL A 251 -24.14 5.90 15.23
N LEU A 252 -24.53 7.06 14.68
CA LEU A 252 -23.62 7.93 13.95
C LEU A 252 -22.54 8.51 14.88
N ALA A 253 -22.91 8.94 16.09
CA ALA A 253 -21.94 9.37 17.10
C ALA A 253 -20.95 8.26 17.43
N GLY A 254 -21.42 7.02 17.65
CA GLY A 254 -20.56 5.85 17.84
C GLY A 254 -19.62 5.60 16.65
N ALA A 255 -20.09 5.78 15.42
CA ALA A 255 -19.26 5.63 14.23
C ALA A 255 -18.14 6.69 14.14
N PHE A 256 -18.41 7.93 14.58
CA PHE A 256 -17.41 8.99 14.68
C PHE A 256 -16.45 8.83 15.87
N LEU A 257 -16.87 8.17 16.96
CA LEU A 257 -15.95 7.81 18.05
C LEU A 257 -14.88 6.82 17.59
N VAL A 258 -15.24 5.87 16.71
CA VAL A 258 -14.29 4.94 16.09
C VAL A 258 -13.47 5.61 14.98
N ASN A 259 -13.98 6.70 14.40
CA ASN A 259 -13.37 7.46 13.32
C ASN A 259 -13.21 8.93 13.71
N PRO A 260 -12.39 9.24 14.75
CA PRO A 260 -12.22 10.60 15.20
C PRO A 260 -11.61 11.43 14.06
N PHE A 261 -12.13 12.65 13.87
CA PHE A 261 -11.43 13.63 13.06
C PHE A 261 -10.09 13.92 13.75
N SER A 262 -8.99 13.55 13.10
CA SER A 262 -7.67 13.92 13.59
C SER A 262 -7.56 15.45 13.53
N PRO A 263 -7.25 16.14 14.64
CA PRO A 263 -7.00 17.57 14.61
C PRO A 263 -5.68 17.93 13.90
N GLY A 264 -4.80 16.94 13.64
CA GLY A 264 -3.55 17.11 12.91
C GLY A 264 -3.70 16.99 11.39
N THR A 265 -2.66 17.39 10.66
CA THR A 265 -2.61 17.24 9.21
C THR A 265 -2.71 15.76 8.83
N LEU A 266 -3.64 15.41 7.93
CA LEU A 266 -3.75 14.05 7.38
C LEU A 266 -2.66 13.73 6.34
N LEU A 267 -1.74 14.68 6.14
CA LEU A 267 -0.56 14.56 5.30
C LEU A 267 0.49 13.73 6.04
N ARG A 268 0.99 12.67 5.41
CA ARG A 268 2.01 11.79 5.99
C ARG A 268 3.33 12.00 5.26
N SER A 269 4.45 11.79 5.96
CA SER A 269 5.78 11.86 5.36
C SER A 269 5.94 10.92 4.17
N SER A 270 5.38 9.71 4.24
CA SER A 270 5.40 8.75 3.14
C SER A 270 4.65 9.21 1.88
N ASP A 271 3.67 10.12 2.02
CA ASP A 271 2.93 10.66 0.88
C ASP A 271 3.82 11.59 0.04
N PHE A 272 4.60 12.45 0.69
CA PHE A 272 5.58 13.31 0.02
C PHE A 272 6.65 12.50 -0.69
N VAL A 273 7.17 11.44 -0.06
CA VAL A 273 8.15 10.54 -0.69
C VAL A 273 7.56 9.85 -1.92
N SER A 274 6.35 9.29 -1.78
CA SER A 274 5.69 8.59 -2.89
C SER A 274 5.38 9.53 -4.06
N TRP A 275 4.97 10.77 -3.77
CA TRP A 275 4.70 11.78 -4.79
C TRP A 275 5.98 12.25 -5.49
N ALA A 276 7.05 12.49 -4.74
CA ALA A 276 8.36 12.86 -5.29
C ALA A 276 8.92 11.75 -6.20
N LEU A 277 8.84 10.48 -5.78
CA LEU A 277 9.25 9.34 -6.63
C LEU A 277 8.43 9.26 -7.93
N ALA A 278 7.14 9.58 -7.89
CA ALA A 278 6.30 9.61 -9.09
C ALA A 278 6.71 10.75 -10.05
N GLN A 279 7.10 11.91 -9.53
CA GLN A 279 7.63 13.03 -10.32
C GLN A 279 9.01 12.71 -10.92
N GLU A 280 9.86 12.00 -10.17
CA GLU A 280 11.17 11.52 -10.64
C GLU A 280 11.03 10.46 -11.75
N GLN A 281 9.95 9.66 -11.75
CA GLN A 281 9.75 8.63 -12.78
C GLN A 281 9.63 9.22 -14.20
N LEU A 282 9.14 10.46 -14.32
CA LEU A 282 8.98 11.13 -15.60
C LEU A 282 10.22 11.91 -16.04
N SER A 283 11.00 12.42 -15.08
CA SER A 283 12.06 13.43 -15.34
C SER A 283 13.45 13.04 -14.84
N GLY A 284 13.58 11.87 -14.21
CA GLY A 284 14.82 11.36 -13.61
C GLY A 284 15.08 11.86 -12.18
N PRO A 285 16.12 11.31 -11.53
CA PRO A 285 16.57 11.75 -10.21
C PRO A 285 17.05 13.22 -10.27
N GLY A 286 16.64 14.03 -9.29
CA GLY A 286 17.03 15.46 -9.23
C GLY A 286 16.02 16.43 -9.84
N ASN A 287 14.82 15.97 -10.18
CA ASN A 287 13.70 16.82 -10.57
C ASN A 287 13.42 17.90 -9.49
N VAL A 288 13.40 19.17 -9.90
CA VAL A 288 13.14 20.32 -9.02
C VAL A 288 11.79 20.18 -8.29
N ASP A 289 10.76 19.68 -8.97
CA ASP A 289 9.43 19.48 -8.38
C ASP A 289 9.45 18.41 -7.28
N ALA A 290 10.25 17.35 -7.48
CA ALA A 290 10.41 16.27 -6.50
C ALA A 290 11.15 16.76 -5.25
N ILE A 291 12.20 17.57 -5.44
CA ILE A 291 12.93 18.20 -4.35
C ILE A 291 12.04 19.18 -3.61
N GLY A 292 11.27 20.00 -4.33
CA GLY A 292 10.29 20.92 -3.75
C GLY A 292 9.25 20.19 -2.89
N THR A 293 8.72 19.08 -3.39
CA THR A 293 7.78 18.22 -2.65
C THR A 293 8.41 17.68 -1.35
N LEU A 294 9.63 17.16 -1.42
CA LEU A 294 10.33 16.63 -0.25
C LEU A 294 10.67 17.74 0.76
N ALA A 295 11.08 18.92 0.29
CA ALA A 295 11.36 20.08 1.13
C ALA A 295 10.08 20.59 1.84
N GLU A 296 8.95 20.61 1.13
CA GLU A 296 7.65 20.92 1.73
C GLU A 296 7.27 19.91 2.80
N GLY A 297 7.41 18.61 2.51
CA GLY A 297 7.15 17.55 3.48
C GLY A 297 8.02 17.66 4.73
N TYR A 298 9.28 18.07 4.59
CA TYR A 298 10.19 18.32 5.70
C TYR A 298 9.72 19.51 6.54
N ARG A 299 9.40 20.64 5.89
CA ARG A 299 8.92 21.87 6.53
C ARG A 299 7.63 21.67 7.32
N LEU A 300 6.73 20.80 6.85
CA LEU A 300 5.50 20.43 7.54
C LEU A 300 5.72 19.44 8.70
N GLY A 301 6.97 19.19 9.08
CA GLY A 301 7.34 18.35 10.20
C GLY A 301 7.43 16.87 9.85
N GLY A 302 7.75 16.54 8.61
CA GLY A 302 7.97 15.17 8.17
C GLY A 302 9.05 14.45 8.98
N GLY A 303 8.87 13.15 9.19
CA GLY A 303 9.84 12.29 9.89
C GLY A 303 10.93 11.75 8.97
N GLU A 304 11.63 10.73 9.46
CA GLU A 304 12.85 10.17 8.87
C GLU A 304 12.76 9.91 7.36
N ALA A 305 11.66 9.34 6.87
CA ALA A 305 11.51 9.00 5.47
C ALA A 305 11.68 10.20 4.52
N VAL A 306 11.10 11.36 4.85
CA VAL A 306 11.23 12.56 4.00
C VAL A 306 12.61 13.16 4.13
N THR A 307 13.11 13.26 5.38
CA THR A 307 14.45 13.78 5.69
C THR A 307 15.52 13.02 4.92
N MET A 308 15.51 11.69 4.98
CA MET A 308 16.51 10.86 4.31
C MET A 308 16.38 10.91 2.79
N ASN A 309 15.16 10.92 2.25
CA ASN A 309 14.97 11.04 0.80
C ASN A 309 15.47 12.39 0.29
N LEU A 310 15.15 13.49 0.97
CA LEU A 310 15.63 14.83 0.63
C LEU A 310 17.16 14.91 0.70
N LEU A 311 17.75 14.42 1.80
CA LEU A 311 19.19 14.43 2.04
C LEU A 311 19.96 13.69 0.95
N ILE A 312 19.50 12.49 0.57
CA ILE A 312 20.14 11.70 -0.50
C ILE A 312 20.13 12.47 -1.82
N ARG A 313 19.03 13.16 -2.18
CA ARG A 313 18.97 13.97 -3.40
C ARG A 313 19.91 15.16 -3.33
N MET A 314 19.94 15.90 -2.23
CA MET A 314 20.86 17.03 -2.03
C MET A 314 22.32 16.60 -2.19
N ILE A 315 22.71 15.46 -1.59
CA ILE A 315 24.08 14.91 -1.74
C ILE A 315 24.36 14.56 -3.19
N SER A 316 23.41 13.90 -3.89
CA SER A 316 23.59 13.51 -5.29
C SER A 316 23.76 14.71 -6.24
N LEU A 317 23.11 15.83 -5.92
CA LEU A 317 23.21 17.10 -6.63
C LEU A 317 24.41 17.95 -6.21
N ARG A 318 25.24 17.45 -5.28
CA ARG A 318 26.39 18.16 -4.70
C ARG A 318 26.02 19.44 -3.95
N GLU A 319 24.77 19.55 -3.50
CA GLU A 319 24.27 20.64 -2.65
C GLU A 319 24.69 20.39 -1.18
N TYR A 320 26.01 20.27 -0.96
CA TYR A 320 26.56 19.82 0.31
C TYR A 320 26.26 20.80 1.46
N ASP A 321 26.24 22.11 1.22
CA ASP A 321 25.92 23.10 2.26
C ASP A 321 24.44 23.04 2.69
N ALA A 322 23.54 22.72 1.76
CA ALA A 322 22.14 22.47 2.08
C ALA A 322 21.97 21.15 2.84
N ALA A 323 22.66 20.09 2.41
CA ALA A 323 22.65 18.79 3.08
C ALA A 323 23.19 18.86 4.52
N GLU A 324 24.28 19.60 4.75
CA GLU A 324 24.86 19.79 6.08
C GLU A 324 23.91 20.56 7.01
N ARG A 325 23.28 21.63 6.51
CA ARG A 325 22.24 22.36 7.28
C ARG A 325 21.04 21.48 7.60
N LEU A 326 20.59 20.66 6.65
CA LEU A 326 19.50 19.72 6.85
C LEU A 326 19.84 18.67 7.93
N ILE A 327 21.07 18.15 7.94
CA ILE A 327 21.54 17.21 8.98
C ILE A 327 21.51 17.87 10.36
N GLY A 328 22.03 19.09 10.49
CA GLY A 328 22.03 19.83 11.75
C GLY A 328 20.61 20.04 12.30
N ASP A 329 19.73 20.59 11.46
CA ASP A 329 18.33 20.82 11.83
C ASP A 329 17.59 19.51 12.16
N ALA A 330 17.85 18.43 11.42
CA ALA A 330 17.23 17.14 11.68
C ALA A 330 17.70 16.49 12.99
N LEU A 331 18.97 16.70 13.38
CA LEU A 331 19.51 16.25 14.66
C LEU A 331 18.90 17.03 15.82
N GLU A 332 18.85 18.36 15.71
CA GLU A 332 18.30 19.25 16.74
C GLU A 332 16.81 18.98 17.01
N ASN A 333 16.04 18.75 15.95
CA ASN A 333 14.60 18.53 16.04
C ASN A 333 14.20 17.05 16.14
N GLY A 334 15.16 16.13 16.24
CA GLY A 334 14.89 14.69 16.35
C GLY A 334 14.09 14.10 15.17
N ARG A 335 14.35 14.58 13.94
CA ARG A 335 13.56 14.23 12.73
C ARG A 335 13.89 12.87 12.14
N ALA A 336 15.06 12.32 12.45
CA ALA A 336 15.55 11.04 11.95
C ALA A 336 16.50 10.40 12.96
N ASN A 337 16.77 9.11 12.79
CA ASN A 337 17.76 8.37 13.57
C ASN A 337 19.13 9.10 13.50
N PRO A 338 19.70 9.52 14.65
CA PRO A 338 20.97 10.22 14.69
C PRO A 338 22.12 9.45 14.02
N SER A 339 22.15 8.12 14.16
CA SER A 339 23.20 7.30 13.55
C SER A 339 23.14 7.33 12.02
N LEU A 340 21.93 7.39 11.43
CA LEU A 340 21.78 7.61 9.99
C LEU A 340 22.30 9.00 9.59
N LEU A 341 21.93 10.04 10.34
CA LEU A 341 22.37 11.41 10.06
C LEU A 341 23.89 11.56 10.18
N PHE A 342 24.53 10.95 11.19
CA PHE A 342 25.99 10.93 11.33
C PHE A 342 26.66 10.16 10.20
N TYR A 343 26.08 9.05 9.74
CA TYR A 343 26.61 8.30 8.59
C TYR A 343 26.62 9.15 7.32
N TYR A 344 25.51 9.81 6.99
CA TYR A 344 25.43 10.69 5.82
C TYR A 344 26.28 11.96 5.98
N GLY A 345 26.40 12.49 7.20
CA GLY A 345 27.34 13.57 7.51
C GLY A 345 28.79 13.16 7.26
N ALA A 346 29.18 11.95 7.67
CA ALA A 346 30.52 11.42 7.40
C ALA A 346 30.78 11.22 5.90
N LEU A 347 29.78 10.75 5.15
CA LEU A 347 29.85 10.68 3.69
C LEU A 347 30.13 12.05 3.09
N LEU A 348 29.38 13.07 3.49
CA LEU A 348 29.55 14.45 3.02
C LEU A 348 30.95 15.02 3.34
N LYS A 349 31.48 14.75 4.53
CA LYS A 349 32.84 15.17 4.91
C LYS A 349 33.91 14.44 4.09
N LEU A 350 33.74 13.14 3.82
CA LEU A 350 34.66 12.40 2.96
C LEU A 350 34.63 12.87 1.50
N GLU A 351 33.47 13.22 0.96
CA GLU A 351 33.35 13.80 -0.40
C GLU A 351 34.07 15.15 -0.50
N ARG A 352 34.09 15.93 0.60
CA ARG A 352 34.84 17.20 0.70
C ARG A 352 36.32 17.03 1.03
N GLY A 353 36.80 15.79 1.25
CA GLY A 353 38.18 15.51 1.62
C GLY A 353 38.51 15.73 3.12
N ASP A 354 37.52 16.04 3.95
CA ASP A 354 37.69 16.21 5.40
C ASP A 354 37.61 14.85 6.11
N VAL A 355 38.71 14.09 6.01
CA VAL A 355 38.85 12.75 6.58
C VAL A 355 38.73 12.77 8.12
N PRO A 356 39.35 13.72 8.86
CA PRO A 356 39.19 13.79 10.31
C PRO A 356 37.75 14.02 10.76
N ALA A 357 37.02 14.96 10.15
CA ALA A 357 35.62 15.20 10.53
C ALA A 357 34.72 14.01 10.19
N ALA A 358 34.96 13.34 9.07
CA ALA A 358 34.23 12.11 8.73
C ALA A 358 34.45 11.01 9.78
N GLY A 359 35.69 10.80 10.21
CA GLY A 359 36.03 9.85 11.27
C GLY A 359 35.35 10.18 12.59
N ALA A 360 35.35 11.46 12.99
CA ALA A 360 34.67 11.93 14.20
C ALA A 360 33.17 11.66 14.17
N LEU A 361 32.51 11.88 13.03
CA LEU A 361 31.08 11.59 12.87
C LEU A 361 30.78 10.09 12.93
N LEU A 362 31.57 9.24 12.27
CA LEU A 362 31.40 7.79 12.35
C LEU A 362 31.61 7.26 13.77
N ALA A 363 32.52 7.86 14.56
CA ALA A 363 32.75 7.47 15.95
C ALA A 363 31.56 7.77 16.88
N ARG A 364 30.62 8.65 16.47
CA ARG A 364 29.39 8.92 17.22
C ARG A 364 28.31 7.85 17.02
N ILE A 365 28.51 6.92 16.08
CA ILE A 365 27.59 5.80 15.84
C ILE A 365 27.93 4.68 16.81
N GLY A 366 27.04 4.42 17.78
CA GLY A 366 27.28 3.47 18.86
C GLY A 366 27.39 2.03 18.38
N SER A 367 26.53 1.62 17.45
CA SER A 367 26.54 0.28 16.87
C SER A 367 26.12 0.26 15.41
N ALA A 368 26.77 -0.59 14.61
CA ALA A 368 26.35 -0.85 13.23
C ALA A 368 24.92 -1.40 13.13
N LYS A 369 24.40 -2.03 14.19
CA LYS A 369 23.01 -2.53 14.25
C LYS A 369 21.98 -1.40 14.14
N GLU A 370 22.31 -0.20 14.61
CA GLU A 370 21.43 0.98 14.54
C GLU A 370 21.19 1.46 13.11
N LEU A 371 22.02 1.03 12.17
CA LEU A 371 21.92 1.35 10.75
C LEU A 371 21.19 0.25 9.94
N GLY A 372 20.85 -0.89 10.55
CA GLY A 372 20.18 -2.01 9.89
C GLY A 372 20.93 -2.48 8.65
N ASP A 373 20.25 -2.44 7.50
CA ASP A 373 20.81 -2.86 6.20
C ASP A 373 22.01 -2.01 5.72
N LEU A 374 22.19 -0.79 6.26
CA LEU A 374 23.35 0.07 5.96
C LEU A 374 24.63 -0.33 6.71
N ALA A 375 24.58 -1.32 7.61
CA ALA A 375 25.74 -1.78 8.37
C ALA A 375 26.96 -2.12 7.49
N ILE A 376 26.74 -2.80 6.36
CA ILE A 376 27.81 -3.12 5.39
C ILE A 376 28.51 -1.86 4.86
N LYS A 377 27.74 -0.83 4.51
CA LYS A 377 28.29 0.44 4.00
C LYS A 377 28.97 1.26 5.10
N TYR A 378 28.51 1.14 6.34
CA TYR A 378 29.16 1.77 7.48
C TYR A 378 30.57 1.22 7.74
N HIS A 379 30.73 -0.11 7.79
CA HIS A 379 32.06 -0.71 7.96
C HIS A 379 32.98 -0.36 6.78
N PHE A 380 32.45 -0.35 5.55
CA PHE A 380 33.20 0.11 4.39
C PHE A 380 33.66 1.57 4.52
N MET A 381 32.79 2.47 4.96
CA MET A 381 33.11 3.89 5.17
C MET A 381 34.19 4.10 6.24
N ARG A 382 34.17 3.31 7.34
CA ARG A 382 35.26 3.31 8.33
C ARG A 382 36.58 2.87 7.70
N GLY A 383 36.53 1.87 6.82
CA GLY A 383 37.68 1.43 6.04
C GLY A 383 38.23 2.52 5.14
N GLU A 384 37.37 3.26 4.43
CA GLU A 384 37.79 4.40 3.59
C GLU A 384 38.41 5.53 4.41
N VAL A 385 37.87 5.87 5.58
CA VAL A 385 38.48 6.85 6.50
C VAL A 385 39.89 6.39 6.89
N ALA A 386 40.03 5.14 7.37
CA ALA A 386 41.32 4.60 7.78
C ALA A 386 42.34 4.57 6.64
N ARG A 387 41.91 4.15 5.44
CA ARG A 387 42.75 4.10 4.24
C ARG A 387 43.25 5.50 3.85
N ARG A 388 42.37 6.49 3.84
CA ARG A 388 42.73 7.88 3.50
C ARG A 388 43.60 8.54 4.58
N SER A 389 43.49 8.08 5.84
CA SER A 389 44.39 8.46 6.94
C SER A 389 45.73 7.70 6.95
N GLY A 390 45.96 6.77 6.02
CA GLY A 390 47.20 5.99 5.93
C GLY A 390 47.26 4.74 6.84
N ASP A 391 46.18 4.42 7.55
CA ASP A 391 46.09 3.23 8.40
C ASP A 391 45.54 2.03 7.62
N SER A 392 46.41 1.42 6.82
CA SER A 392 46.07 0.25 5.98
C SER A 392 45.64 -0.97 6.81
N ALA A 393 46.16 -1.13 8.04
CA ALA A 393 45.82 -2.25 8.90
C ALA A 393 44.37 -2.14 9.40
N THR A 394 43.97 -0.96 9.88
CA THR A 394 42.58 -0.70 10.27
C THR A 394 41.64 -0.72 9.06
N ALA A 395 42.07 -0.18 7.91
CA ALA A 395 41.27 -0.21 6.69
C ALA A 395 40.92 -1.66 6.26
N ARG A 396 41.93 -2.55 6.25
CA ARG A 396 41.74 -3.96 5.94
C ARG A 396 40.76 -4.64 6.89
N ARG A 397 40.92 -4.43 8.21
CA ARG A 397 40.00 -4.98 9.22
C ARG A 397 38.56 -4.54 8.96
N CYS A 398 38.34 -3.25 8.71
CA CYS A 398 37.00 -2.71 8.48
C CYS A 398 36.36 -3.24 7.18
N TYR A 399 37.13 -3.44 6.11
CA TYR A 399 36.60 -4.07 4.89
C TYR A 399 36.21 -5.53 5.11
N LEU A 400 36.98 -6.30 5.90
CA LEU A 400 36.61 -7.67 6.26
C LEU A 400 35.34 -7.71 7.12
N GLU A 401 35.18 -6.78 8.06
CA GLU A 401 33.93 -6.61 8.82
C GLU A 401 32.74 -6.31 7.89
N ALA A 402 32.94 -5.48 6.85
CA ALA A 402 31.90 -5.18 5.88
C ALA A 402 31.49 -6.44 5.07
N LEU A 403 32.43 -7.29 4.67
CA LEU A 403 32.13 -8.55 3.96
C LEU A 403 31.38 -9.57 4.83
N ALA A 404 31.59 -9.53 6.15
CA ALA A 404 30.86 -10.37 7.10
C ALA A 404 29.41 -9.91 7.31
N ALA A 405 29.07 -8.67 6.95
CA ALA A 405 27.71 -8.15 7.07
C ALA A 405 26.77 -8.67 5.98
N ARG A 406 25.46 -8.56 6.24
CA ARG A 406 24.40 -8.81 5.26
C ARG A 406 24.52 -7.80 4.13
N ASP A 407 24.43 -8.28 2.88
CA ASP A 407 24.54 -7.45 1.69
C ASP A 407 23.24 -7.44 0.87
N PRO A 408 22.23 -6.66 1.29
CA PRO A 408 20.98 -6.54 0.53
C PRO A 408 21.13 -5.66 -0.73
N TYR A 409 22.26 -4.97 -0.89
CA TYR A 409 22.46 -3.97 -1.96
C TYR A 409 23.46 -4.41 -3.04
N GLY A 410 24.07 -5.59 -2.91
CA GLY A 410 25.11 -6.08 -3.84
C GLY A 410 26.41 -5.27 -3.78
N PHE A 411 26.79 -4.80 -2.59
CA PHE A 411 27.95 -3.94 -2.35
C PHE A 411 29.28 -4.70 -2.22
N ARG A 412 29.25 -6.03 -2.03
CA ARG A 412 30.44 -6.89 -1.89
C ARG A 412 31.53 -6.68 -2.95
N PRO A 413 31.23 -6.62 -4.27
CA PRO A 413 32.25 -6.45 -5.30
C PRO A 413 33.09 -5.18 -5.14
N MET A 414 32.49 -4.10 -4.62
CA MET A 414 33.18 -2.84 -4.36
C MET A 414 34.16 -2.97 -3.19
N ILE A 415 33.76 -3.69 -2.13
CA ILE A 415 34.62 -3.95 -0.97
C ILE A 415 35.81 -4.82 -1.38
N ASP A 416 35.58 -5.88 -2.16
CA ASP A 416 36.64 -6.76 -2.67
C ASP A 416 37.63 -6.01 -3.57
N ALA A 417 37.16 -5.06 -4.36
CA ALA A 417 38.04 -4.20 -5.16
C ALA A 417 38.89 -3.27 -4.28
N ALA A 418 38.31 -2.69 -3.21
CA ALA A 418 39.04 -1.85 -2.28
C ALA A 418 40.09 -2.64 -1.48
N LEU A 419 39.75 -3.87 -1.06
CA LEU A 419 40.68 -4.78 -0.37
C LEU A 419 41.87 -5.14 -1.27
N ARG A 420 41.62 -5.50 -2.54
CA ARG A 420 42.68 -5.78 -3.52
C ARG A 420 43.61 -4.59 -3.74
N LYS A 421 43.08 -3.37 -3.79
CA LYS A 421 43.89 -2.14 -3.91
C LYS A 421 44.78 -1.86 -2.69
N LEU A 422 44.39 -2.31 -1.50
CA LEU A 422 45.25 -2.25 -0.31
C LEU A 422 46.37 -3.29 -0.35
N GLU A 423 46.08 -4.48 -0.89
CA GLU A 423 47.02 -5.62 -0.93
C GLU A 423 48.00 -5.54 -2.11
N THR A 424 47.69 -4.73 -3.14
CA THR A 424 48.60 -4.47 -4.26
C THR A 424 49.38 -3.18 -3.98
N PRO A 425 50.70 -3.22 -3.71
CA PRO A 425 51.48 -2.01 -3.55
C PRO A 425 51.42 -1.19 -4.84
N SER A 426 51.14 0.11 -4.74
CA SER A 426 51.35 1.03 -5.85
C SER A 426 52.84 1.00 -6.18
N LEU A 427 53.21 0.48 -7.35
CA LEU A 427 54.53 0.70 -7.91
C LEU A 427 54.77 2.22 -7.93
N PRO A 428 55.84 2.73 -7.30
CA PRO A 428 56.14 4.16 -7.38
C PRO A 428 56.31 4.55 -8.86
N ALA A 429 55.67 5.66 -9.25
CA ALA A 429 55.85 6.28 -10.55
C ALA A 429 57.31 6.73 -10.68
N GLY A 430 58.17 5.84 -11.19
CA GLY A 430 59.60 6.10 -11.24
C GLY A 430 60.49 4.89 -11.55
N GLN A 431 60.05 3.91 -12.34
CA GLN A 431 60.94 2.93 -12.99
C GLN A 431 60.42 2.55 -14.39
N ALA A 432 60.15 3.57 -15.20
CA ALA A 432 60.13 3.43 -16.66
C ALA A 432 61.33 4.23 -17.22
N ALA A 433 62.53 3.88 -16.76
CA ALA A 433 63.79 4.21 -17.39
C ALA A 433 64.79 3.12 -16.99
N GLU A 434 65.45 2.52 -17.98
CA GLU A 434 66.47 1.47 -17.91
C GLU A 434 66.01 0.03 -17.61
N LYS A 435 65.46 -0.66 -18.62
CA LYS A 435 66.24 -1.51 -19.54
C LYS A 435 65.36 -2.12 -20.61
#